data_AF-A0A7V3M6S0-F1
#
_entry.id   AF-A0A7V3M6S0-F1
#
_cell.length_a   1.000
_cell.length_b   1.000
_cell.length_c   1.000
_cell.angle_alpha   90.00
_cell.angle_beta   90.00
_cell.angle_gamma   90.00
#
_symmetry.space_group_name_H-M   'P 1'
#
loop_
_entity.id
_entity.type
_entity.pdbx_description
1 polymer ?
#
loop_
_entity_poly.entity_id
_entity_poly.type
_entity_poly.pdbx_seq_one_letter_code
_entity_poly.pdbx_strand_id
1 'polypeptide(L)'
;MKKGAGIFFVIPMAGLGLRFKDAGYNIPKFMIEVGDFTLFDYSIFSLPLEISQKVIFIILKEHEDNFKVKKFIEDKMSKMSKYFKVDLKIEIIIL
;
A
#
# COMPACT_ATOMS: atom_id res chain seq x y z
N MET A 1 -3.10 25.13 -20.09
CA MET A 1 -2.56 23.75 -20.07
C MET A 1 -3.71 22.77 -19.84
N LYS A 2 -3.95 21.85 -20.78
CA LYS A 2 -4.87 20.72 -20.55
C LYS A 2 -4.20 19.81 -19.51
N LYS A 3 -4.84 19.54 -18.38
CA LYS A 3 -4.39 18.49 -17.45
C LYS A 3 -4.39 17.18 -18.25
N GLY A 4 -3.21 16.65 -18.58
CA GLY A 4 -3.08 15.32 -19.16
C GLY A 4 -3.73 14.30 -18.22
N ALA A 5 -4.28 13.21 -18.77
CA ALA A 5 -4.87 12.14 -17.99
C ALA A 5 -3.84 11.62 -16.98
N GLY A 6 -4.07 11.89 -15.68
CA GLY A 6 -3.13 11.48 -14.64
C GLY A 6 -3.15 9.97 -14.44
N ILE A 7 -1.99 9.40 -14.06
CA ILE A 7 -1.83 7.97 -13.87
C ILE A 7 -2.41 7.57 -12.52
N PHE A 8 -3.14 6.45 -12.50
CA PHE A 8 -3.68 5.86 -11.28
C PHE A 8 -2.96 4.54 -11.03
N PHE A 9 -2.37 4.38 -9.85
CA PHE A 9 -1.82 3.10 -9.42
C PHE A 9 -2.86 2.38 -8.58
N VAL A 10 -3.19 1.15 -8.95
CA VAL A 10 -4.08 0.27 -8.16
C VAL A 10 -3.23 -0.84 -7.56
N ILE A 11 -3.25 -0.95 -6.24
CA ILE A 11 -2.44 -1.91 -5.47
C ILE A 11 -3.39 -2.90 -4.79
N PRO A 12 -3.61 -4.08 -5.40
CA PRO A 12 -4.46 -5.11 -4.82
C PRO A 12 -3.74 -5.79 -3.64
N MET A 13 -4.29 -5.57 -2.45
CA MET A 13 -3.82 -6.13 -1.18
C MET A 13 -4.84 -7.09 -0.56
N ALA A 14 -5.91 -7.39 -1.28
CA ALA A 14 -7.01 -8.24 -0.83
C ALA A 14 -6.74 -9.76 -0.99
N GLY A 15 -5.48 -10.18 -1.12
CA GLY A 15 -5.11 -11.59 -1.22
C GLY A 15 -4.78 -12.18 0.15
N LEU A 16 -5.27 -13.39 0.43
CA LEU A 16 -5.04 -14.11 1.70
C LEU A 16 -3.57 -14.47 1.98
N GLY A 17 -2.72 -14.49 0.95
CA GLY A 17 -1.30 -14.79 1.12
C GLY A 17 -1.02 -16.20 1.64
N LEU A 18 -1.80 -17.21 1.21
CA LEU A 18 -1.74 -18.58 1.74
C LEU A 18 -0.33 -19.15 1.86
N ARG A 19 0.53 -18.99 0.84
CA ARG A 19 1.93 -19.45 0.91
C ARG A 19 2.73 -18.84 2.06
N PHE A 20 2.47 -17.58 2.44
CA PHE A 20 3.09 -16.97 3.62
C PHE A 20 2.47 -17.52 4.90
N LYS A 21 1.14 -17.71 4.94
CA LYS A 21 0.45 -18.32 6.08
C LYS A 21 0.95 -19.75 6.35
N ASP A 22 1.09 -20.56 5.31
CA ASP A 22 1.60 -21.93 5.38
C ASP A 22 3.07 -21.97 5.86
N ALA A 23 3.83 -20.91 5.59
CA ALA A 23 5.18 -20.74 6.09
C ALA A 23 5.25 -20.17 7.52
N GLY A 24 4.11 -19.94 8.18
CA GLY A 24 4.01 -19.49 9.58
C GLY A 24 3.83 -17.98 9.78
N TYR A 25 3.65 -17.19 8.72
CA TYR A 25 3.37 -15.76 8.86
C TYR A 25 1.89 -15.52 9.17
N ASN A 26 1.61 -15.05 10.38
CA ASN A 26 0.24 -14.82 10.89
C ASN A 26 -0.24 -13.37 10.72
N ILE A 27 0.40 -12.60 9.83
CA ILE A 27 0.05 -11.21 9.51
C ILE A 27 -0.16 -11.07 8.00
N PRO A 28 -0.88 -10.04 7.52
CA PRO A 28 -1.01 -9.79 6.10
C PRO A 28 0.36 -9.64 5.44
N LYS A 29 0.58 -10.30 4.30
CA LYS A 29 1.92 -10.41 3.69
C LYS A 29 2.63 -9.07 3.49
N PHE A 30 1.88 -8.01 3.19
CA PHE A 30 2.44 -6.68 2.95
C PHE A 30 3.00 -6.02 4.22
N MET A 31 2.63 -6.48 5.41
CA MET A 31 3.18 -6.02 6.69
C MET A 31 4.43 -6.81 7.11
N ILE A 32 4.81 -7.87 6.40
CA ILE A 32 6.03 -8.64 6.71
C ILE A 32 7.26 -7.76 6.53
N GLU A 33 8.11 -7.72 7.55
CA GLU A 33 9.40 -7.03 7.54
C GLU A 33 10.49 -7.90 6.90
N VAL A 34 11.29 -7.29 6.03
CA VAL A 34 12.46 -7.87 5.37
C VAL A 34 13.58 -6.83 5.47
N GLY A 35 14.55 -7.08 6.34
CA GLY A 35 15.50 -6.04 6.75
C GLY A 35 14.79 -4.92 7.50
N ASP A 36 15.08 -3.67 7.16
CA ASP A 36 14.52 -2.49 7.83
C ASP A 36 13.15 -2.04 7.28
N PHE A 37 12.61 -2.75 6.28
CA PHE A 37 11.42 -2.35 5.53
C PHE A 37 10.41 -3.48 5.40
N THR A 38 9.14 -3.12 5.29
CA THR A 38 8.06 -4.05 5.00
C THR A 38 7.95 -4.35 3.50
N LEU A 39 7.30 -5.46 3.14
CA LEU A 39 6.98 -5.74 1.72
C LEU A 39 6.11 -4.63 1.09
N PHE A 40 5.28 -3.96 1.88
CA PHE A 40 4.57 -2.74 1.46
C PHE A 40 5.55 -1.64 1.05
N ASP A 41 6.56 -1.36 1.88
CA ASP A 41 7.53 -0.30 1.62
C ASP A 41 8.28 -0.54 0.31
N TYR A 42 8.80 -1.77 0.12
CA TYR A 42 9.46 -2.14 -1.13
C TYR A 42 8.54 -1.98 -2.35
N SER A 43 7.26 -2.36 -2.22
CA SER A 43 6.28 -2.21 -3.29
C SER A 43 6.08 -0.73 -3.66
N ILE A 44 5.93 0.15 -2.66
CA ILE A 44 5.75 1.58 -2.88
C ILE A 44 6.99 2.23 -3.48
N PHE A 45 8.18 1.95 -2.96
CA PHE A 45 9.43 2.53 -3.48
C PHE A 45 9.76 2.08 -4.91
N SER A 46 9.21 0.97 -5.38
CA SER A 46 9.41 0.50 -6.76
C SER A 46 8.58 1.25 -7.81
N LEU A 47 7.60 2.07 -7.39
CA LEU A 47 6.68 2.76 -8.28
C LEU A 47 7.15 4.20 -8.56
N PRO A 48 6.98 4.71 -9.80
CA PRO A 48 7.23 6.12 -10.11
C PRO A 48 6.03 6.96 -9.62
N LEU A 49 5.97 7.21 -8.32
CA LEU A 49 4.82 7.90 -7.71
C LEU A 49 4.75 9.38 -8.07
N GLU A 50 5.84 9.99 -8.52
CA GLU A 50 5.91 11.39 -8.95
C GLU A 50 5.02 11.72 -10.17
N ILE A 51 4.66 10.72 -10.99
CA ILE A 51 3.72 10.87 -12.11
C ILE A 51 2.29 10.44 -11.75
N SER A 52 2.06 10.00 -10.50
CA SER A 52 0.76 9.53 -10.03
C SER A 52 -0.18 10.69 -9.71
N GLN A 53 -1.42 10.57 -10.16
CA GLN A 53 -2.52 11.41 -9.70
C GLN A 53 -3.20 10.84 -8.45
N LYS A 54 -3.24 9.51 -8.31
CA LYS A 54 -3.85 8.82 -7.17
C LYS A 54 -3.30 7.39 -7.04
N VAL A 55 -3.13 6.95 -5.80
CA VAL A 55 -2.87 5.55 -5.47
C VAL A 55 -4.10 4.96 -4.78
N ILE A 56 -4.59 3.84 -5.30
CA ILE A 56 -5.78 3.14 -4.81
C ILE A 56 -5.33 1.81 -4.21
N PHE A 57 -5.62 1.60 -2.93
CA PHE A 57 -5.36 0.34 -2.24
C PHE A 57 -6.65 -0.44 -2.08
N ILE A 58 -6.65 -1.70 -2.47
CA ILE A 58 -7.80 -2.59 -2.31
C ILE A 58 -7.48 -3.61 -1.22
N ILE A 59 -8.15 -3.57 -0.08
CA ILE A 59 -7.85 -4.39 1.10
C ILE A 59 -9.04 -5.27 1.48
N LEU A 60 -8.79 -6.43 2.11
CA LEU A 60 -9.84 -7.26 2.69
C LEU A 60 -10.34 -6.65 4.01
N LYS A 61 -11.65 -6.72 4.23
CA LYS A 61 -12.31 -6.35 5.49
C LYS A 61 -11.71 -7.08 6.69
N GLU A 62 -11.44 -8.38 6.56
CA GLU A 62 -10.79 -9.18 7.60
C GLU A 62 -9.42 -8.63 8.00
N HIS A 63 -8.61 -8.19 7.02
CA HIS A 63 -7.32 -7.60 7.33
C HIS A 63 -7.48 -6.24 8.03
N GLU A 64 -8.45 -5.42 7.62
CA GLU A 64 -8.75 -4.16 8.33
C GLU A 64 -9.17 -4.41 9.77
N ASP A 65 -10.10 -5.34 9.99
CA ASP A 65 -10.65 -5.59 11.32
C ASP A 65 -9.59 -6.10 12.30
N ASN A 66 -8.74 -7.02 11.84
CA ASN A 66 -7.72 -7.68 12.65
C ASN A 66 -6.39 -6.92 12.76
N PHE A 67 -5.99 -6.14 11.75
CA PHE A 67 -4.65 -5.53 11.67
C PHE A 67 -4.64 -4.02 11.46
N LYS A 68 -5.81 -3.37 11.35
CA LYS A 68 -5.92 -1.92 11.14
C LYS A 68 -5.12 -1.45 9.92
N VAL A 69 -5.27 -2.19 8.81
CA VAL A 69 -4.52 -1.97 7.56
C VAL A 69 -4.66 -0.57 7.02
N LYS A 70 -5.84 0.04 7.12
CA LYS A 70 -6.08 1.43 6.70
C LYS A 70 -5.11 2.37 7.41
N LYS A 71 -5.02 2.26 8.74
CA LYS A 71 -4.10 3.06 9.55
C LYS A 71 -2.64 2.78 9.18
N PHE A 72 -2.28 1.51 8.99
CA PHE A 72 -0.94 1.14 8.52
C PHE A 72 -0.58 1.81 7.19
N ILE A 73 -1.47 1.79 6.20
CA ILE A 73 -1.27 2.44 4.89
C ILE A 73 -1.12 3.96 5.08
N GLU A 74 -2.02 4.59 5.83
CA GLU A 74 -1.99 6.03 6.09
C GLU A 74 -0.66 6.45 6.77
N ASP A 75 -0.22 5.72 7.79
CA ASP A 75 1.03 5.98 8.51
C ASP A 75 2.26 5.81 7.60
N LYS A 76 2.29 4.76 6.77
CA LYS A 76 3.39 4.52 5.82
C LYS A 76 3.42 5.59 4.73
N MET A 77 2.28 5.87 4.10
CA MET A 77 2.18 6.87 3.03
C MET A 77 2.49 8.29 3.51
N SER A 78 2.07 8.65 4.73
CA SER A 78 2.39 9.95 5.35
C SER A 78 3.89 10.11 5.62
N LYS A 79 4.58 9.05 6.04
CA LYS A 79 6.05 9.07 6.16
C LYS A 79 6.72 9.16 4.79
N MET A 80 6.20 8.46 3.80
CA MET A 80 6.76 8.37 2.45
C MET A 80 6.58 9.65 1.62
N SER A 81 5.47 10.37 1.76
CA SER A 81 5.22 11.62 1.02
C SER A 81 6.34 12.66 1.22
N LYS A 82 7.00 12.64 2.38
CA LYS A 82 8.17 13.48 2.68
C LYS A 82 9.36 13.18 1.77
N TYR A 83 9.56 11.93 1.37
CA TYR A 83 10.66 11.52 0.50
C TYR A 83 10.39 11.88 -0.96
N PHE A 84 9.17 11.64 -1.44
CA PHE A 84 8.81 11.88 -2.83
C PHE A 84 8.53 13.37 -3.14
N LYS A 85 8.33 14.22 -2.12
CA LYS A 85 7.98 15.65 -2.27
C LYS A 85 6.76 15.88 -3.19
N VAL A 86 5.84 14.91 -3.23
CA VAL A 86 4.58 14.99 -3.96
C VAL A 86 3.39 14.85 -3.01
N ASP A 87 2.36 15.65 -3.27
CA ASP A 87 1.06 15.53 -2.59
C ASP A 87 0.26 14.40 -3.24
N LEU A 88 0.49 13.19 -2.73
CA LEU A 88 -0.13 11.97 -3.24
C LEU A 88 -1.52 11.79 -2.65
N LYS A 89 -2.53 11.77 -3.52
CA LYS A 89 -3.88 11.37 -3.13
C LYS A 89 -3.93 9.86 -2.98
N ILE A 90 -4.35 9.38 -1.82
CA ILE A 90 -4.61 7.96 -1.58
C ILE A 90 -6.11 7.70 -1.45
N GLU A 91 -6.54 6.54 -1.90
CA GLU A 91 -7.89 6.01 -1.71
C GLU A 91 -7.78 4.56 -1.25
N ILE A 92 -8.60 4.18 -0.28
CA ILE A 92 -8.58 2.83 0.29
C ILE A 92 -9.98 2.25 0.14
N ILE A 93 -10.08 1.18 -0.63
CA ILE A 93 -11.31 0.41 -0.86
C ILE A 93 -11.22 -0.85 -0.01
N ILE A 94 -12.23 -1.08 0.80
CA ILE A 94 -12.35 -2.25 1.66
C ILE A 94 -13.39 -3.19 1.04
N LEU A 95 -12.97 -4.41 0.71
CA LEU A 95 -13.81 -5.49 0.17
C LEU A 95 -14.29 -6.42 1.29
#